data_AF-A0A432XAV0-F1
#
_entry.id   AF-A0A432XAV0-F1
#
_cell.length_a   1.000
_cell.length_b   1.000
_cell.length_c   1.000
_cell.angle_alpha   90.00
_cell.angle_beta   90.00
_cell.angle_gamma   90.00
#
_symmetry.space_group_name_H-M   'P 1'
#
loop_
_entity.id
_entity.type
_entity.pdbx_description
1 polymer ?
#
loop_
_entity_poly.entity_id
_entity_poly.type
_entity_poly.pdbx_seq_one_letter_code
_entity_poly.pdbx_strand_id
1 'polypeptide(L)'
;MTISKPFKRTCRPFIEGNYRQSSDSDYLRHNKFANDPQHYVRAFLMLQEDLMELFKYIEPDDQNLSTYSHKIQQLLTRVCIELEANWTAILKENGYQKQSNNLNIKDYNLTEFSHRLSKFQVRIPNWSGAKNIRAPFANWAEETDNQLEWYQAYNKAKHDRHSHFKYATLDNLLDALSALAIVLASQFNQEDYSHQPDTLIIGGGYGSDDEMSSSIGGFFRVKYPNDWPVTERYDFDWKSLSQESEPFADFDYNEVRRIRCKAIEAKKQKSPRHRKAKNY
;
A
#
# COMPACT_ATOMS: atom_id res chain seq x y z
N MET A 1 8.82 18.29 16.63
CA MET A 1 7.91 17.63 17.58
C MET A 1 7.57 16.28 16.99
N THR A 2 7.67 15.22 17.79
CA THR A 2 7.27 13.84 17.45
C THR A 2 5.74 13.73 17.45
N ILE A 3 5.19 12.61 16.95
CA ILE A 3 3.74 12.40 16.89
C ILE A 3 3.27 11.66 18.15
N SER A 4 2.46 12.33 18.96
CA SER A 4 1.98 11.83 20.26
C SER A 4 0.68 11.02 20.21
N LYS A 5 0.03 10.93 19.04
CA LYS A 5 -1.13 10.07 18.82
C LYS A 5 -1.01 9.33 17.48
N PRO A 6 -1.26 8.02 17.43
CA PRO A 6 -1.24 7.29 16.17
C PRO A 6 -2.34 7.80 15.24
N PHE A 7 -2.05 7.84 13.94
CA PHE A 7 -3.05 8.17 12.93
C PHE A 7 -3.92 6.95 12.61
N LYS A 8 -5.21 7.17 12.35
CA LYS A 8 -6.12 6.09 11.92
C LYS A 8 -5.60 5.39 10.66
N ARG A 9 -5.70 4.06 10.67
CA ARG A 9 -5.25 3.17 9.59
C ARG A 9 -3.81 3.45 9.13
N THR A 10 -2.92 3.96 9.99
CA THR A 10 -1.54 4.28 9.58
C THR A 10 -0.54 3.73 10.59
N CYS A 11 0.31 2.83 10.13
CA CYS A 11 1.43 2.29 10.88
C CYS A 11 2.71 3.05 10.55
N ARG A 12 3.45 3.48 11.58
CA ARG A 12 4.74 4.18 11.48
C ARG A 12 5.72 3.62 12.50
N PRO A 13 7.04 3.79 12.28
CA PRO A 13 8.00 3.38 13.29
C PRO A 13 7.92 4.32 14.50
N PHE A 14 8.21 3.74 15.67
CA PHE A 14 8.43 4.48 16.91
C PHE A 14 9.78 5.22 16.85
N ILE A 15 10.07 6.08 17.84
CA ILE A 15 11.33 6.85 17.91
C ILE A 15 12.56 5.97 17.68
N GLU A 16 12.57 4.77 18.26
CA GLU A 16 13.66 3.79 18.15
C GLU A 16 13.88 3.26 16.72
N GLY A 17 12.96 3.54 15.78
CA GLY A 17 13.00 3.06 14.40
C GLY A 17 12.28 1.72 14.19
N ASN A 18 11.81 1.09 15.27
CA ASN A 18 11.08 -0.17 15.21
C ASN A 18 9.60 0.05 14.87
N TYR A 19 9.02 -0.84 14.07
CA TYR A 19 7.59 -0.85 13.73
C TYR A 19 6.72 -1.63 14.73
N ARG A 20 7.35 -2.42 15.59
CA ARG A 20 6.69 -3.12 16.70
C ARG A 20 7.46 -2.87 17.99
N GLN A 21 6.72 -2.54 19.02
CA GLN A 21 7.16 -2.55 20.41
C GLN A 21 6.14 -3.36 21.22
N SER A 22 6.61 -4.25 22.09
CA SER A 22 5.79 -5.33 22.66
C SER A 22 4.57 -4.89 23.47
N SER A 23 4.53 -3.64 23.97
CA SER A 23 3.36 -3.05 24.63
C SER A 23 2.57 -2.10 23.74
N ASP A 24 3.26 -1.38 22.85
CA ASP A 24 2.69 -0.23 22.16
C ASP A 24 2.18 -0.58 20.77
N SER A 25 2.23 -1.85 20.33
CA SER A 25 1.65 -2.29 19.06
C SER A 25 0.15 -2.62 19.17
N ASP A 26 -0.38 -2.69 20.39
CA ASP A 26 -1.77 -3.08 20.66
C ASP A 26 -2.80 -2.06 20.13
N TYR A 27 -2.38 -0.82 19.79
CA TYR A 27 -3.26 0.15 19.15
C TYR A 27 -3.84 -0.34 17.82
N LEU A 28 -3.11 -1.20 17.10
CA LEU A 28 -3.55 -1.78 15.84
C LEU A 28 -4.82 -2.62 16.01
N ARG A 29 -5.03 -3.19 17.22
CA ARG A 29 -6.19 -4.03 17.57
C ARG A 29 -7.37 -3.21 18.11
N HIS A 30 -7.20 -1.91 18.32
CA HIS A 30 -8.25 -1.05 18.87
C HIS A 30 -9.36 -0.77 17.85
N ASN A 31 -10.63 -0.82 18.29
CA ASN A 31 -11.79 -0.65 17.40
C ASN A 31 -11.83 0.71 16.66
N LYS A 32 -11.35 1.79 17.29
CA LYS A 32 -11.25 3.14 16.70
C LYS A 32 -10.08 3.33 15.74
N PHE A 33 -9.15 2.36 15.62
CA PHE A 33 -8.01 2.48 14.73
C PHE A 33 -8.41 2.35 13.25
N ALA A 34 -9.28 1.38 12.97
CA ALA A 34 -9.77 1.05 11.64
C ALA A 34 -11.15 0.41 11.75
N ASN A 35 -12.06 0.76 10.84
CA ASN A 35 -13.33 0.05 10.73
C ASN A 35 -13.15 -1.30 10.01
N ASP A 36 -13.55 -2.38 10.68
CA ASP A 36 -13.54 -3.77 10.20
C ASP A 36 -12.24 -4.18 9.47
N PRO A 37 -11.04 -4.05 10.09
CA PRO A 37 -9.76 -4.38 9.45
C PRO A 37 -9.68 -5.86 9.04
N GLN A 38 -10.36 -6.74 9.78
CA GLN A 38 -10.52 -8.16 9.48
C GLN A 38 -11.08 -8.41 8.07
N HIS A 39 -11.96 -7.54 7.58
CA HIS A 39 -12.57 -7.71 6.25
C HIS A 39 -11.53 -7.58 5.14
N TYR A 40 -10.68 -6.56 5.22
CA TYR A 40 -9.62 -6.29 4.24
C TYR A 40 -8.51 -7.34 4.31
N VAL A 41 -8.12 -7.74 5.52
CA VAL A 41 -7.10 -8.77 5.72
C VAL A 41 -7.57 -10.12 5.19
N ARG A 42 -8.81 -10.53 5.50
CA ARG A 42 -9.37 -11.79 5.00
C ARG A 42 -9.42 -11.83 3.47
N ALA A 43 -9.80 -10.73 2.82
CA ALA A 43 -9.83 -10.63 1.37
C ALA A 43 -8.42 -10.86 0.77
N PHE A 44 -7.39 -10.27 1.39
CA PHE A 44 -6.01 -10.47 0.96
C PHE A 44 -5.51 -11.91 1.16
N LEU A 45 -5.82 -12.54 2.30
CA LEU A 45 -5.47 -13.95 2.53
C LEU A 45 -6.06 -14.87 1.46
N MET A 46 -7.33 -14.67 1.08
CA MET A 46 -7.96 -15.42 -0.02
C MET A 46 -7.28 -15.17 -1.37
N LEU A 47 -6.83 -13.94 -1.64
CA LEU A 47 -6.10 -13.61 -2.87
C LEU A 47 -4.69 -14.23 -2.89
N GLN A 48 -4.04 -14.36 -1.73
CA GLN A 48 -2.76 -15.08 -1.60
C GLN A 48 -2.93 -16.57 -1.89
N GLU A 49 -3.97 -17.21 -1.33
CA GLU A 49 -4.30 -18.61 -1.64
C GLU A 49 -4.55 -18.82 -3.14
N ASP A 50 -5.32 -17.93 -3.76
CA ASP A 50 -5.58 -17.95 -5.21
C ASP A 50 -4.29 -17.81 -6.05
N LEU A 51 -3.31 -17.01 -5.59
CA LEU A 51 -2.01 -16.88 -6.23
C LEU A 51 -1.19 -18.18 -6.08
N MET A 52 -1.17 -18.77 -4.88
CA MET A 52 -0.48 -20.04 -4.64
C MET A 52 -1.06 -21.18 -5.50
N GLU A 53 -2.38 -21.19 -5.70
CA GLU A 53 -3.03 -22.10 -6.63
C GLU A 53 -2.57 -21.86 -8.08
N LEU A 54 -2.45 -20.59 -8.50
CA LEU A 54 -1.94 -20.25 -9.83
C LEU A 54 -0.50 -20.76 -10.04
N PHE A 55 0.34 -20.69 -9.01
CA PHE A 55 1.72 -21.18 -9.07
C PHE A 55 1.86 -22.70 -9.18
N LYS A 56 0.78 -23.48 -8.98
CA LYS A 56 0.79 -24.92 -9.32
C LYS A 56 0.83 -25.17 -10.82
N TYR A 57 0.48 -24.18 -11.63
CA TYR A 57 0.40 -24.28 -13.08
C TYR A 57 1.43 -23.40 -13.81
N ILE A 58 1.84 -22.29 -13.18
CA ILE A 58 2.81 -21.35 -13.75
C ILE A 58 3.97 -21.20 -12.76
N GLU A 59 5.17 -21.61 -13.18
CA GLU A 59 6.35 -21.52 -12.32
C GLU A 59 6.66 -20.04 -11.97
N PRO A 60 6.97 -19.69 -10.71
CA PRO A 60 7.47 -18.38 -10.30
C PRO A 60 8.87 -18.11 -10.87
N ASP A 61 8.91 -17.71 -12.14
CA ASP A 61 10.13 -17.47 -12.92
C ASP A 61 10.00 -16.18 -13.76
N ASP A 62 11.12 -15.48 -13.95
CA ASP A 62 11.20 -14.29 -14.81
C ASP A 62 10.66 -14.51 -16.23
N GLN A 63 10.81 -15.71 -16.78
CA GLN A 63 10.35 -16.10 -18.12
C GLN A 63 8.82 -16.12 -18.23
N ASN A 64 8.11 -16.36 -17.12
CA ASN A 64 6.66 -16.50 -17.12
C ASN A 64 5.91 -15.19 -16.93
N LEU A 65 6.61 -14.07 -16.74
CA LEU A 65 6.00 -12.78 -16.41
C LEU A 65 5.03 -12.25 -17.47
N SER A 66 5.29 -12.52 -18.75
CA SER A 66 4.38 -12.14 -19.84
C SER A 66 3.16 -13.04 -19.98
N THR A 67 3.05 -14.12 -19.21
CA THR A 67 1.92 -15.06 -19.26
C THR A 67 0.64 -14.34 -18.86
N TYR A 68 -0.42 -14.50 -19.65
CA TYR A 68 -1.75 -13.95 -19.37
C TYR A 68 -2.80 -15.05 -19.54
N SER A 69 -3.88 -14.99 -18.75
CA SER A 69 -4.98 -15.94 -18.81
C SER A 69 -6.25 -15.35 -18.21
N HIS A 70 -7.40 -16.01 -18.39
CA HIS A 70 -8.65 -15.56 -17.77
C HIS A 70 -8.58 -15.60 -16.25
N LYS A 71 -7.86 -16.57 -15.67
CA LYS A 71 -7.63 -16.65 -14.22
C LYS A 71 -6.77 -15.47 -13.74
N ILE A 72 -5.69 -15.13 -14.46
CA ILE A 72 -4.84 -13.96 -14.12
C ILE A 72 -5.65 -12.67 -14.22
N GLN A 73 -6.43 -12.47 -15.28
CA GLN A 73 -7.29 -11.30 -15.43
C GLN A 73 -8.32 -11.18 -14.30
N GLN A 74 -8.98 -12.28 -13.95
CA GLN A 74 -9.94 -12.31 -12.85
C GLN A 74 -9.27 -11.94 -11.53
N LEU A 75 -8.08 -12.50 -11.26
CA LEU A 75 -7.35 -12.23 -10.03
C LEU A 75 -6.87 -10.78 -9.97
N LEU A 76 -6.23 -10.28 -11.03
CA LEU A 76 -5.78 -8.88 -11.14
C LEU A 76 -6.93 -7.90 -10.89
N THR A 77 -8.11 -8.18 -11.45
CA THR A 77 -9.31 -7.36 -11.27
C THR A 77 -9.73 -7.32 -9.80
N ARG A 78 -9.80 -8.48 -9.12
CA ARG A 78 -10.17 -8.55 -7.70
C ARG A 78 -9.17 -7.82 -6.82
N VAL A 79 -7.87 -8.02 -7.06
CA VAL A 79 -6.80 -7.34 -6.32
C VAL A 79 -6.90 -5.82 -6.43
N CYS A 80 -7.14 -5.29 -7.63
CA CYS A 80 -7.27 -3.85 -7.83
C CYS A 80 -8.53 -3.28 -7.15
N ILE A 81 -9.63 -4.03 -7.10
CA ILE A 81 -10.84 -3.62 -6.35
C ILE A 81 -10.54 -3.53 -4.85
N GLU A 82 -9.84 -4.52 -4.28
CA GLU A 82 -9.46 -4.51 -2.86
C GLU A 82 -8.48 -3.38 -2.52
N LEU A 83 -7.57 -3.04 -3.44
CA LEU A 83 -6.70 -1.88 -3.32
C LEU A 83 -7.48 -0.57 -3.27
N GLU A 84 -8.42 -0.36 -4.21
CA GLU A 84 -9.29 0.81 -4.23
C GLU A 84 -10.14 0.93 -2.96
N ALA A 85 -10.62 -0.20 -2.44
CA ALA A 85 -11.36 -0.26 -1.18
C ALA A 85 -10.48 0.18 0.01
N ASN A 86 -9.25 -0.33 0.11
CA ASN A 86 -8.30 0.08 1.16
C ASN A 86 -7.96 1.56 1.10
N TRP A 87 -7.60 2.10 -0.07
CA TRP A 87 -7.32 3.54 -0.20
C TRP A 87 -8.53 4.41 0.12
N THR A 88 -9.72 3.98 -0.33
CA THR A 88 -10.96 4.67 -0.02
C THR A 88 -11.21 4.72 1.48
N ALA A 89 -10.98 3.62 2.18
CA ALA A 89 -11.16 3.55 3.63
C ALA A 89 -10.14 4.41 4.39
N ILE A 90 -8.86 4.36 4.00
CA ILE A 90 -7.81 5.25 4.54
C ILE A 90 -8.23 6.71 4.44
N LEU A 91 -8.67 7.15 3.25
CA LEU A 91 -9.03 8.55 3.03
C LEU A 91 -10.30 8.93 3.79
N LYS A 92 -11.36 8.12 3.73
CA LYS A 92 -12.65 8.43 4.36
C LYS A 92 -12.58 8.44 5.89
N GLU A 93 -11.89 7.48 6.50
CA GLU A 93 -11.80 7.39 7.98
C GLU A 93 -10.94 8.51 8.58
N ASN A 94 -10.07 9.12 7.77
CA ASN A 94 -9.32 10.33 8.12
C ASN A 94 -10.03 11.63 7.66
N GLY A 95 -11.32 11.58 7.34
CA GLY A 95 -12.11 12.77 7.04
C GLY A 95 -11.78 13.47 5.72
N TYR A 96 -11.16 12.78 4.75
CA TYR A 96 -10.93 13.35 3.42
C TYR A 96 -12.26 13.64 2.72
N GLN A 97 -12.42 14.88 2.27
CA GLN A 97 -13.63 15.33 1.59
C GLN A 97 -13.32 15.70 0.14
N LYS A 98 -14.06 15.08 -0.78
CA LYS A 98 -14.02 15.42 -2.20
C LYS A 98 -15.42 15.84 -2.65
N GLN A 99 -15.48 16.92 -3.42
CA GLN A 99 -16.73 17.45 -3.99
C GLN A 99 -17.44 16.41 -4.88
N SER A 100 -16.67 15.52 -5.54
CA SER A 100 -17.20 14.38 -6.27
C SER A 100 -17.01 13.12 -5.42
N ASN A 101 -18.06 12.29 -5.36
CA ASN A 101 -18.03 11.02 -4.60
C ASN A 101 -17.08 9.97 -5.22
N ASN A 102 -16.58 10.21 -6.44
CA ASN A 102 -15.68 9.29 -7.13
C ASN A 102 -14.22 9.64 -6.87
N LEU A 103 -13.56 8.84 -6.05
CA LEU A 103 -12.11 8.88 -5.87
C LEU A 103 -11.41 8.30 -7.10
N ASN A 104 -10.22 8.82 -7.39
CA ASN A 104 -9.39 8.33 -8.48
C ASN A 104 -7.93 8.19 -8.04
N ILE A 105 -7.08 7.69 -8.93
CA ILE A 105 -5.66 7.43 -8.62
C ILE A 105 -4.89 8.65 -8.11
N LYS A 106 -5.29 9.88 -8.48
CA LYS A 106 -4.65 11.11 -7.97
C LYS A 106 -5.02 11.38 -6.52
N ASP A 107 -6.24 11.02 -6.11
CA ASP A 107 -6.65 11.07 -4.70
C ASP A 107 -5.94 9.97 -3.91
N TYR A 108 -5.89 8.74 -4.43
CA TYR A 108 -5.22 7.62 -3.76
C TYR A 108 -3.73 7.87 -3.56
N ASN A 109 -3.07 8.55 -4.49
CA ASN A 109 -1.67 8.95 -4.36
C ASN A 109 -1.42 9.92 -3.18
N LEU A 110 -2.45 10.54 -2.57
CA LEU A 110 -2.27 11.29 -1.31
C LEU A 110 -1.83 10.38 -0.15
N THR A 111 -2.14 9.09 -0.20
CA THR A 111 -1.70 8.11 0.81
C THR A 111 -0.18 7.94 0.86
N GLU A 112 0.54 8.34 -0.20
CA GLU A 112 2.01 8.40 -0.20
C GLU A 112 2.54 9.29 0.93
N PHE A 113 1.88 10.40 1.24
CA PHE A 113 2.34 11.36 2.26
C PHE A 113 2.19 10.83 3.68
N SER A 114 1.22 9.95 3.91
CA SER A 114 0.96 9.39 5.23
C SER A 114 1.69 8.06 5.46
N HIS A 115 1.80 7.24 4.41
CA HIS A 115 2.29 5.86 4.49
C HIS A 115 3.66 5.66 3.85
N ARG A 116 4.13 6.56 2.97
CA ARG A 116 5.40 6.44 2.21
C ARG A 116 5.51 5.14 1.42
N LEU A 117 4.44 4.79 0.71
CA LEU A 117 4.29 3.52 -0.01
C LEU A 117 5.42 3.28 -1.02
N SER A 118 5.95 4.34 -1.65
CA SER A 118 7.06 4.28 -2.60
C SER A 118 8.37 3.73 -2.01
N LYS A 119 8.52 3.76 -0.68
CA LYS A 119 9.71 3.29 0.03
C LYS A 119 9.65 1.83 0.44
N PHE A 120 8.50 1.18 0.26
CA PHE A 120 8.36 -0.24 0.54
C PHE A 120 8.84 -1.10 -0.62
N GLN A 121 9.33 -2.28 -0.29
CA GLN A 121 9.60 -3.34 -1.26
C GLN A 121 8.98 -4.64 -0.79
N VAL A 122 8.60 -5.49 -1.74
CA VAL A 122 8.07 -6.82 -1.47
C VAL A 122 8.94 -7.85 -2.16
N ARG A 123 9.32 -8.91 -1.47
CA ARG A 123 9.94 -10.10 -2.05
C ARG A 123 8.92 -11.22 -2.13
N ILE A 124 8.88 -11.86 -3.29
CA ILE A 124 8.16 -13.11 -3.55
C ILE A 124 9.14 -14.27 -3.28
N PRO A 125 8.82 -15.22 -2.39
CA PRO A 125 9.70 -16.36 -2.09
C PRO A 125 9.72 -17.38 -3.24
N ASN A 126 10.69 -18.31 -3.19
CA ASN A 126 10.79 -19.46 -4.10
C ASN A 126 10.77 -19.05 -5.58
N TRP A 127 11.51 -18.02 -5.94
CA TRP A 127 11.51 -17.44 -7.28
C TRP A 127 12.77 -17.80 -8.05
N SER A 128 12.62 -18.15 -9.32
CA SER A 128 13.71 -18.39 -10.27
C SER A 128 14.00 -17.13 -11.09
N GLY A 129 15.19 -16.57 -10.93
CA GLY A 129 15.60 -15.33 -11.60
C GLY A 129 15.79 -14.14 -10.66
N ALA A 130 15.70 -12.93 -11.20
CA ALA A 130 16.05 -11.70 -10.50
C ALA A 130 14.87 -10.77 -10.21
N LYS A 131 13.67 -11.03 -10.77
CA LYS A 131 12.49 -10.14 -10.60
C LYS A 131 11.58 -10.57 -9.44
N ASN A 132 12.17 -11.10 -8.38
CA ASN A 132 11.44 -11.49 -7.17
C ASN A 132 11.19 -10.33 -6.20
N ILE A 133 11.97 -9.25 -6.30
CA ILE A 133 11.77 -8.01 -5.51
C ILE A 133 10.95 -7.02 -6.35
N ARG A 134 9.85 -6.54 -5.77
CA ARG A 134 8.88 -5.64 -6.38
C ARG A 134 8.79 -4.33 -5.60
N ALA A 135 8.67 -3.22 -6.32
CA ALA A 135 8.49 -1.87 -5.78
C ALA A 135 7.33 -1.17 -6.51
N PRO A 136 6.08 -1.64 -6.33
CA PRO A 136 4.95 -1.28 -7.18
C PRO A 136 4.51 0.19 -7.07
N PHE A 137 5.02 0.92 -6.07
CA PHE A 137 4.76 2.35 -5.85
C PHE A 137 5.97 3.23 -6.11
N ALA A 138 7.07 2.71 -6.69
CA ALA A 138 8.29 3.49 -6.89
C ALA A 138 8.03 4.83 -7.61
N ASN A 139 7.16 4.82 -8.63
CA ASN A 139 6.75 5.98 -9.40
C ASN A 139 6.03 7.07 -8.57
N TRP A 140 5.46 6.73 -7.41
CA TRP A 140 4.82 7.70 -6.53
C TRP A 140 5.83 8.55 -5.73
N ALA A 141 7.11 8.18 -5.71
CA ALA A 141 8.15 9.00 -5.10
C ALA A 141 8.36 10.33 -5.86
N GLU A 142 8.06 10.36 -7.16
CA GLU A 142 8.23 11.53 -8.01
C GLU A 142 6.89 12.22 -8.30
N GLU A 143 6.79 13.53 -8.03
CA GLU A 143 5.54 14.27 -8.28
C GLU A 143 5.13 14.31 -9.76
N THR A 144 6.08 14.08 -10.68
CA THR A 144 5.92 14.22 -12.13
C THR A 144 5.31 12.99 -12.81
N ASP A 145 5.55 11.79 -12.28
CA ASP A 145 5.12 10.54 -12.93
C ASP A 145 4.40 9.61 -11.96
N ASN A 146 3.21 10.01 -11.51
CA ASN A 146 2.41 9.20 -10.58
C ASN A 146 1.70 8.01 -11.25
N GLN A 147 2.19 7.55 -12.40
CA GLN A 147 1.58 6.48 -13.17
C GLN A 147 2.03 5.11 -12.66
N LEU A 148 1.05 4.23 -12.43
CA LEU A 148 1.29 2.85 -12.05
C LEU A 148 0.91 1.94 -13.22
N GLU A 149 1.88 1.28 -13.83
CA GLU A 149 1.68 0.49 -15.05
C GLU A 149 0.64 -0.62 -14.85
N TRP A 150 0.74 -1.36 -13.75
CA TRP A 150 -0.19 -2.41 -13.37
C TRP A 150 -1.63 -1.89 -13.18
N TYR A 151 -1.80 -0.69 -12.61
CA TYR A 151 -3.11 -0.07 -12.42
C TYR A 151 -3.70 0.44 -13.75
N GLN A 152 -2.85 0.92 -14.66
CA GLN A 152 -3.29 1.27 -16.01
C GLN A 152 -3.69 0.04 -16.82
N ALA A 153 -2.93 -1.05 -16.72
CA ALA A 153 -3.25 -2.32 -17.33
C ALA A 153 -4.62 -2.84 -16.85
N TYR A 154 -4.86 -2.78 -15.54
CA TYR A 154 -6.18 -3.05 -14.95
C TYR A 154 -7.28 -2.17 -15.56
N ASN A 155 -7.12 -0.84 -15.56
CA ASN A 155 -8.14 0.07 -16.06
C ASN A 155 -8.45 -0.16 -17.55
N LYS A 156 -7.43 -0.42 -18.37
CA LYS A 156 -7.61 -0.77 -19.79
C LYS A 156 -8.37 -2.10 -19.95
N ALA A 157 -7.97 -3.12 -19.19
CA ALA A 157 -8.62 -4.44 -19.22
C ALA A 157 -10.06 -4.40 -18.68
N LYS A 158 -10.40 -3.47 -17.79
CA LYS A 158 -11.76 -3.23 -17.27
C LYS A 158 -12.68 -2.62 -18.32
N HIS A 159 -12.20 -1.65 -19.08
CA HIS A 159 -13.02 -0.91 -20.06
C HIS A 159 -13.12 -1.60 -21.43
N ASP A 160 -12.10 -2.38 -21.81
CA ASP A 160 -12.10 -3.11 -23.08
C ASP A 160 -11.48 -4.51 -22.91
N ARG A 161 -12.31 -5.41 -22.34
CA ARG A 161 -11.91 -6.74 -21.88
C ARG A 161 -11.37 -7.63 -22.99
N HIS A 162 -11.83 -7.45 -24.22
CA HIS A 162 -11.44 -8.31 -25.34
C HIS A 162 -10.12 -7.85 -25.97
N SER A 163 -9.96 -6.56 -26.25
CA SER A 163 -8.77 -6.06 -26.94
C SER A 163 -7.55 -5.90 -26.01
N HIS A 164 -7.78 -5.72 -24.69
CA HIS A 164 -6.72 -5.50 -23.69
C HIS A 164 -6.45 -6.71 -22.80
N PHE A 165 -6.99 -7.89 -23.13
CA PHE A 165 -6.79 -9.12 -22.37
C PHE A 165 -5.30 -9.46 -22.16
N LYS A 166 -4.46 -9.20 -23.18
CA LYS A 166 -3.01 -9.43 -23.14
C LYS A 166 -2.25 -8.61 -22.09
N TYR A 167 -2.85 -7.54 -21.55
CA TYR A 167 -2.22 -6.73 -20.49
C TYR A 167 -2.49 -7.28 -19.09
N ALA A 168 -3.39 -8.26 -18.94
CA ALA A 168 -3.57 -8.99 -17.69
C ALA A 168 -2.49 -10.07 -17.53
N THR A 169 -1.24 -9.63 -17.47
CA THR A 169 -0.06 -10.50 -17.35
C THR A 169 0.19 -10.88 -15.89
N LEU A 170 0.94 -11.96 -15.68
CA LEU A 170 1.43 -12.35 -14.37
C LEU A 170 2.23 -11.21 -13.74
N ASP A 171 3.05 -10.50 -14.51
CA ASP A 171 3.82 -9.35 -14.02
C ASP A 171 2.94 -8.27 -13.36
N ASN A 172 1.87 -7.85 -14.05
CA ASN A 172 0.93 -6.86 -13.53
C ASN A 172 0.14 -7.37 -12.32
N LEU A 173 -0.19 -8.67 -12.30
CA LEU A 173 -0.84 -9.31 -11.16
C LEU A 173 0.08 -9.31 -9.92
N LEU A 174 1.35 -9.69 -10.08
CA LEU A 174 2.31 -9.74 -8.98
C LEU A 174 2.61 -8.35 -8.42
N ASP A 175 2.71 -7.34 -9.28
CA ASP A 175 2.86 -5.95 -8.84
C ASP A 175 1.62 -5.45 -8.10
N ALA A 176 0.41 -5.77 -8.58
CA ALA A 176 -0.83 -5.42 -7.89
C ALA A 176 -0.98 -6.13 -6.53
N LEU A 177 -0.62 -7.41 -6.43
CA LEU A 177 -0.64 -8.16 -5.17
C LEU A 177 0.41 -7.63 -4.19
N SER A 178 1.60 -7.33 -4.69
CA SER A 178 2.66 -6.68 -3.91
C SER A 178 2.20 -5.30 -3.40
N ALA A 179 1.49 -4.54 -4.24
CA ALA A 179 0.92 -3.25 -3.85
C ALA A 179 -0.10 -3.42 -2.73
N LEU A 180 -0.98 -4.41 -2.81
CA LEU A 180 -1.97 -4.70 -1.76
C LEU A 180 -1.28 -5.13 -0.46
N ALA A 181 -0.24 -5.96 -0.55
CA ALA A 181 0.58 -6.36 0.60
C ALA A 181 1.21 -5.15 1.28
N ILE A 182 1.76 -4.20 0.51
CA ILE A 182 2.34 -2.95 1.04
C ILE A 182 1.27 -2.09 1.70
N VAL A 183 0.12 -1.89 1.05
CA VAL A 183 -0.97 -1.07 1.59
C VAL A 183 -1.48 -1.66 2.91
N LEU A 184 -1.63 -2.98 3.02
CA LEU A 184 -2.01 -3.62 4.28
C LEU A 184 -0.91 -3.55 5.33
N ALA A 185 0.35 -3.81 4.97
CA ALA A 185 1.47 -3.68 5.89
C ALA A 185 1.64 -2.25 6.43
N SER A 186 1.37 -1.25 5.59
CA SER A 186 1.42 0.16 5.98
C SER A 186 0.28 0.58 6.91
N GLN A 187 -0.83 -0.17 6.94
CA GLN A 187 -1.96 0.07 7.86
C GLN A 187 -1.84 -0.77 9.13
N PHE A 188 -1.51 -2.05 8.99
CA PHE A 188 -1.70 -3.09 10.01
C PHE A 188 -0.41 -3.84 10.37
N ASN A 189 0.73 -3.48 9.78
CA ASN A 189 1.99 -4.18 9.96
C ASN A 189 1.86 -5.69 9.60
N GLN A 190 2.10 -6.60 10.54
CA GLN A 190 1.91 -8.04 10.35
C GLN A 190 0.68 -8.57 11.13
N GLU A 191 -0.25 -7.71 11.57
CA GLU A 191 -1.47 -8.15 12.27
C GLU A 191 -2.45 -8.80 11.28
N ASP A 192 -2.75 -10.08 11.48
CA ASP A 192 -3.69 -10.83 10.65
C ASP A 192 -5.14 -10.82 11.21
N TYR A 193 -5.33 -10.27 12.41
CA TYR A 193 -6.60 -10.22 13.14
C TYR A 193 -7.33 -11.56 13.25
N SER A 194 -6.59 -12.66 13.21
CA SER A 194 -7.14 -13.98 13.48
C SER A 194 -7.54 -14.10 14.96
N HIS A 195 -8.65 -14.75 15.24
CA HIS A 195 -9.12 -15.01 16.62
C HIS A 195 -8.38 -16.20 17.26
N GLN A 196 -7.46 -16.83 16.53
CA GLN A 196 -6.67 -17.90 17.10
C GLN A 196 -5.70 -17.29 18.12
N PRO A 197 -5.53 -17.90 19.31
CA PRO A 197 -4.48 -17.46 20.22
C PRO A 197 -3.16 -17.46 19.45
N ASP A 198 -2.35 -16.40 19.61
CA ASP A 198 -1.04 -16.22 18.96
C ASP A 198 -0.32 -17.57 18.98
N THR A 199 -0.41 -18.31 17.88
CA THR A 199 0.16 -19.65 17.82
C THR A 199 1.63 -19.38 17.71
N LEU A 200 2.38 -19.76 18.75
CA LEU A 200 3.84 -19.77 18.72
C LEU A 200 4.26 -20.69 17.56
N ILE A 201 4.46 -20.11 16.38
CA ILE A 201 5.15 -20.77 15.29
C ILE A 201 6.62 -20.83 15.70
N ILE A 202 6.98 -21.90 16.42
CA ILE A 202 8.37 -22.32 16.64
C ILE A 202 8.82 -22.96 15.33
N GLY A 203 8.96 -22.14 14.31
CA GLY A 203 9.40 -22.53 12.98
C GLY A 203 10.12 -21.32 12.43
N GLY A 204 11.44 -21.31 12.60
CA GLY A 204 12.30 -20.27 12.05
C GLY A 204 11.97 -20.13 10.57
N GLY A 205 11.33 -19.02 10.21
CA GLY A 205 11.41 -18.55 8.84
C GLY A 205 12.89 -18.55 8.50
N TYR A 206 13.27 -19.10 7.33
CA TYR A 206 14.65 -19.04 6.85
C TYR A 206 15.15 -17.63 7.11
N GLY A 207 16.04 -17.50 8.10
CA GLY A 207 16.61 -16.24 8.54
C GLY A 207 17.56 -15.78 7.46
N SER A 208 17.02 -15.36 6.33
CA SER A 208 17.77 -14.62 5.35
C SER A 208 18.09 -13.28 6.00
N ASP A 209 19.36 -12.94 5.97
CA ASP A 209 19.96 -11.69 6.46
C ASP A 209 19.55 -10.47 5.59
N ASP A 210 18.30 -10.43 5.13
CA ASP A 210 17.85 -9.61 4.01
C ASP A 210 16.97 -8.43 4.43
N GLU A 211 16.95 -8.10 5.72
CA GLU A 211 16.24 -6.97 6.32
C GLU A 211 14.71 -6.95 6.05
N MET A 212 14.12 -8.05 5.57
CA MET A 212 12.69 -8.13 5.27
C MET A 212 11.93 -8.92 6.34
N SER A 213 10.69 -8.53 6.62
CA SER A 213 9.81 -9.23 7.55
C SER A 213 8.67 -9.93 6.80
N SER A 214 8.10 -11.01 7.35
CA SER A 214 6.95 -11.67 6.71
C SER A 214 5.74 -10.74 6.62
N SER A 215 5.01 -10.75 5.51
CA SER A 215 3.74 -10.04 5.41
C SER A 215 2.64 -10.78 6.18
N ILE A 216 1.48 -10.15 6.29
CA ILE A 216 0.21 -10.84 6.60
C ILE A 216 0.06 -12.06 5.67
N GLY A 217 -0.36 -13.20 6.23
CA GLY A 217 -0.48 -14.49 5.53
C GLY A 217 0.84 -15.23 5.28
N GLY A 218 1.99 -14.64 5.61
CA GLY A 218 3.30 -15.30 5.60
C GLY A 218 3.91 -15.59 4.23
N PHE A 219 3.17 -15.44 3.12
CA PHE A 219 3.69 -15.72 1.78
C PHE A 219 4.69 -14.64 1.30
N PHE A 220 4.33 -13.36 1.37
CA PHE A 220 5.23 -12.29 0.92
C PHE A 220 6.18 -11.87 2.04
N ARG A 221 7.29 -11.24 1.66
CA ARG A 221 8.19 -10.57 2.60
C ARG A 221 8.29 -9.10 2.28
N VAL A 222 8.16 -8.24 3.29
CA VAL A 222 8.07 -6.80 3.14
C VAL A 222 9.29 -6.15 3.74
N LYS A 223 9.93 -5.26 2.99
CA LYS A 223 10.91 -4.31 3.50
C LYS A 223 10.21 -3.00 3.87
N TYR A 224 10.22 -2.67 5.15
CA TYR A 224 9.67 -1.42 5.65
C TYR A 224 10.64 -0.25 5.40
N PRO A 225 10.12 0.98 5.21
CA PRO A 225 10.94 2.17 5.13
C PRO A 225 11.71 2.40 6.45
N ASN A 226 13.02 2.59 6.36
CA ASN A 226 13.89 2.88 7.52
C ASN A 226 14.33 4.35 7.60
N ASP A 227 13.91 5.18 6.64
CA ASP A 227 14.35 6.56 6.46
C ASP A 227 13.32 7.59 6.98
N TRP A 228 12.53 7.23 7.99
CA TRP A 228 11.55 8.14 8.61
C TRP A 228 12.24 9.27 9.39
N PRO A 229 11.92 10.55 9.11
CA PRO A 229 12.34 11.66 9.96
C PRO A 229 11.83 11.47 11.39
N VAL A 230 12.65 11.81 12.39
CA VAL A 230 12.27 11.65 13.81
C VAL A 230 10.97 12.39 14.14
N THR A 231 10.70 13.53 13.49
CA THR A 231 9.46 14.31 13.66
C THR A 231 8.20 13.59 13.16
N GLU A 232 8.35 12.58 12.32
CA GLU A 232 7.24 11.81 11.76
C GLU A 232 7.08 10.42 12.39
N ARG A 233 7.92 10.10 13.39
CA ARG A 233 7.85 8.87 14.18
C ARG A 233 6.86 9.00 15.33
N TYR A 234 6.34 7.86 15.76
CA TYR A 234 5.44 7.78 16.90
C TYR A 234 6.19 7.82 18.23
N ASP A 235 5.62 8.56 19.17
CA ASP A 235 6.12 8.81 20.52
C ASP A 235 4.94 8.91 21.48
N PHE A 236 4.37 7.75 21.81
CA PHE A 236 3.24 7.65 22.72
C PHE A 236 3.35 6.39 23.57
N ASP A 237 2.76 6.44 24.76
CA ASP A 237 2.51 5.27 25.61
C ASP A 237 1.07 4.80 25.38
N TRP A 238 0.92 3.63 24.77
CA TRP A 238 -0.41 3.11 24.43
C TRP A 238 -1.26 2.81 25.66
N LYS A 239 -0.66 2.43 26.79
CA LYS A 239 -1.40 2.11 28.01
C LYS A 239 -2.18 3.32 28.52
N SER A 240 -1.53 4.48 28.52
CA SER A 240 -2.14 5.75 28.91
C SER A 240 -3.12 6.24 27.85
N LEU A 241 -2.73 6.20 26.59
CA LEU A 241 -3.52 6.74 25.48
C LEU A 241 -4.82 5.95 25.23
N SER A 242 -4.80 4.63 25.44
CA SER A 242 -5.97 3.75 25.23
C SER A 242 -7.17 4.08 26.14
N GLN A 243 -6.95 4.80 27.24
CA GLN A 243 -8.00 5.23 28.17
C GLN A 243 -8.65 6.56 27.78
N GLU A 244 -8.07 7.29 26.82
CA GLU A 244 -8.66 8.54 26.34
C GLU A 244 -9.92 8.29 25.51
N SER A 245 -10.82 9.29 25.46
CA SER A 245 -12.00 9.20 24.60
C SER A 245 -11.62 9.12 23.12
N GLU A 246 -10.61 9.87 22.69
CA GLU A 246 -10.13 9.91 21.30
C GLU A 246 -8.62 9.62 21.22
N PRO A 247 -8.24 8.33 21.23
CA PRO A 247 -6.85 7.90 21.26
C PRO A 247 -6.12 8.07 19.91
N PHE A 248 -6.86 8.25 18.81
CA PHE A 248 -6.30 8.39 17.47
C PHE A 248 -6.44 9.81 16.93
N ALA A 249 -5.49 10.20 16.09
CA ALA A 249 -5.56 11.42 15.29
C ALA A 249 -5.96 11.11 13.84
N ASP A 250 -6.52 12.11 13.16
CA ASP A 250 -6.77 12.05 11.73
C ASP A 250 -5.60 12.69 10.96
N PHE A 251 -5.18 12.07 9.86
CA PHE A 251 -4.20 12.66 8.95
C PHE A 251 -4.91 13.60 7.97
N ASP A 252 -4.53 14.88 7.95
CA ASP A 252 -5.20 15.90 7.14
C ASP A 252 -4.82 15.81 5.64
N TYR A 253 -5.47 14.89 4.93
CA TYR A 253 -5.34 14.75 3.48
C TYR A 253 -5.88 15.95 2.69
N ASN A 254 -6.79 16.74 3.29
CA ASN A 254 -7.36 17.90 2.62
C ASN A 254 -6.33 19.02 2.49
N GLU A 255 -5.53 19.25 3.55
CA GLU A 255 -4.45 20.22 3.52
C GLU A 255 -3.31 19.76 2.60
N VAL A 256 -2.92 18.48 2.64
CA VAL A 256 -1.92 17.94 1.69
C VAL A 256 -2.35 18.18 0.24
N ARG A 257 -3.63 17.90 -0.09
CA ARG A 257 -4.17 18.16 -1.42
C ARG A 257 -4.10 19.65 -1.77
N ARG A 258 -4.44 20.55 -0.84
CA ARG A 258 -4.40 22.00 -1.05
C ARG A 258 -2.97 22.48 -1.37
N ILE A 259 -1.99 22.04 -0.59
CA ILE A 259 -0.57 22.38 -0.80
C ILE A 259 -0.12 21.90 -2.18
N ARG A 260 -0.44 20.66 -2.55
CA ARG A 260 -0.07 20.09 -3.85
C ARG A 260 -0.69 20.84 -5.02
N CYS A 261 -1.96 21.23 -4.93
CA CYS A 261 -2.61 22.01 -5.98
C CYS A 261 -1.91 23.36 -6.19
N LYS A 262 -1.58 24.07 -5.09
CA LYS A 262 -0.82 25.33 -5.14
C LYS A 262 0.57 25.14 -5.76
N ALA A 263 1.28 24.06 -5.42
CA ALA A 263 2.60 23.76 -5.98
C ALA A 263 2.54 23.52 -7.51
N ILE A 264 1.52 22.78 -7.98
CA ILE A 264 1.30 22.55 -9.42
C ILE A 264 0.98 23.85 -10.15
N GLU A 265 0.14 24.72 -9.58
CA GLU A 265 -0.18 26.03 -10.14
C GLU A 265 1.05 26.94 -10.24
N ALA A 266 1.87 26.98 -9.18
CA ALA A 266 3.13 27.73 -9.18
C ALA A 266 4.13 27.21 -10.23
N LYS A 267 4.22 25.88 -10.42
CA LYS A 267 5.06 25.27 -11.48
C LYS A 267 4.55 25.62 -12.88
N LYS A 268 3.23 25.68 -13.09
CA LYS A 268 2.62 26.11 -14.37
C LYS A 268 2.92 27.59 -14.67
N GLN A 269 2.87 28.46 -13.67
CA GLN A 269 3.17 29.89 -13.85
C GLN A 269 4.66 30.16 -14.14
N LYS A 270 5.57 29.28 -13.68
CA LYS A 270 7.02 29.39 -13.93
C LYS A 270 7.50 28.67 -15.20
N SER A 271 6.66 27.92 -15.90
CA SER A 271 7.03 27.21 -17.14
C SER A 271 6.70 28.07 -18.38
N PRO A 272 7.69 28.66 -19.07
CA PRO A 272 7.43 29.52 -20.23
C PRO A 272 7.10 28.64 -21.45
N ARG A 273 5.82 28.30 -21.64
CA ARG A 273 5.33 27.78 -22.92
C ARG A 273 4.50 28.84 -23.64
N HIS A 274 5.17 29.46 -24.62
CA HIS A 274 4.65 30.26 -25.74
C HIS A 274 4.16 31.70 -25.46
N ARG A 275 5.13 32.61 -25.20
CA ARG A 275 5.13 33.88 -25.94
C ARG A 275 5.48 33.55 -27.41
N LYS A 276 4.49 33.22 -28.23
CA LYS A 276 4.63 33.29 -29.70
C LYS A 276 3.60 34.26 -30.25
N ALA A 277 4.14 35.36 -30.77
CA ALA A 277 3.66 36.17 -31.89
C ALA A 277 2.18 36.61 -31.88
N LYS A 278 1.95 37.82 -31.38
CA LYS A 278 1.04 38.77 -32.03
C LYS A 278 1.83 40.03 -32.35
N ASN A 279 2.57 39.98 -33.45
CA ASN A 279 2.93 41.14 -34.25
C ASN A 279 2.32 40.89 -35.63
N TYR A 280 1.16 41.49 -35.86
CA TYR A 280 0.63 41.91 -37.17
C TYR A 280 -0.17 43.17 -36.91
#